data_AF-A0A843EEX9-F1
#
_entry.id   AF-A0A843EEX9-F1
#
_cell.length_a   1.000
_cell.length_b   1.000
_cell.length_c   1.000
_cell.angle_alpha   90.00
_cell.angle_beta   90.00
_cell.angle_gamma   90.00
#
_symmetry.space_group_name_H-M   'P 1'
#
loop_
_entity.id
_entity.type
_entity.pdbx_description
1 polymer ?
#
loop_
_entity_poly.entity_id
_entity_poly.type
_entity_poly.pdbx_seq_one_letter_code
_entity_poly.pdbx_strand_id
1 'polypeptide(L)'
;MGRIERMCMYSLMDSPMTSCGCFEVIVAMTVDMQAVVVVDRDHSGMTPVGMKFSSLAGSIGGGRQTPGFMGIGKKYITSEKFMSAEGGIARIACMPRHLKEVIAADFRKRCEDIGLPDLMDKIADETVTEDAEGLMAWMAEVEHPALFMDPLL
;
A
#
# COMPACT_ATOMS: atom_id res chain seq x y z
N MET A 1 -15.00 -20.27 15.98
CA MET A 1 -14.02 -20.70 14.98
C MET A 1 -14.78 -21.07 13.71
N GLY A 2 -14.45 -20.50 12.55
CA GLY A 2 -15.21 -20.69 11.30
C GLY A 2 -15.87 -19.40 10.78
N ARG A 3 -15.10 -18.32 10.59
CA ARG A 3 -15.65 -17.01 10.19
C ARG A 3 -15.14 -16.48 8.85
N ILE A 4 -14.32 -17.25 8.14
CA ILE A 4 -13.75 -16.88 6.85
C ILE A 4 -14.03 -18.03 5.89
N GLU A 5 -14.90 -17.81 4.92
CA GLU A 5 -15.31 -18.81 3.93
C GLU A 5 -14.46 -18.74 2.66
N ARG A 6 -13.86 -17.58 2.37
CA ARG A 6 -13.03 -17.30 1.20
C ARG A 6 -11.89 -16.37 1.58
N MET A 7 -10.73 -16.60 0.97
CA MET A 7 -9.53 -15.80 1.18
C MET A 7 -8.74 -15.71 -0.12
N CYS A 8 -8.50 -14.49 -0.60
CA CYS A 8 -7.62 -14.25 -1.74
C CYS A 8 -6.24 -13.86 -1.22
N MET A 9 -5.23 -14.68 -1.58
CA MET A 9 -3.85 -14.41 -1.17
C MET A 9 -3.24 -13.19 -1.88
N TYR A 10 -3.83 -12.77 -2.99
CA TYR A 10 -3.26 -11.76 -3.89
C TYR A 10 -4.22 -10.62 -4.21
N SER A 11 -5.39 -10.57 -3.57
CA SER A 11 -6.35 -9.49 -3.74
C SER A 11 -6.54 -8.70 -2.44
N LEU A 12 -6.52 -7.38 -2.55
CA LEU A 12 -6.88 -6.47 -1.46
C LEU A 12 -8.40 -6.26 -1.36
N MET A 13 -9.11 -6.50 -2.45
CA MET A 13 -10.53 -6.15 -2.62
C MET A 13 -11.48 -7.33 -2.42
N ASP A 14 -11.16 -8.50 -2.96
CA ASP A 14 -11.96 -9.70 -2.73
C ASP A 14 -11.38 -10.53 -1.59
N SER A 15 -12.07 -10.53 -0.44
CA SER A 15 -11.80 -11.46 0.66
C SER A 15 -10.32 -11.47 1.12
N PRO A 16 -9.73 -10.33 1.55
CA PRO A 16 -8.32 -10.24 1.90
C PRO A 16 -7.94 -11.10 3.11
N MET A 17 -6.63 -11.36 3.27
CA MET A 17 -6.10 -12.05 4.44
C MET A 17 -6.43 -11.29 5.73
N THR A 18 -6.84 -12.01 6.77
CA THR A 18 -7.07 -11.39 8.08
C THR A 18 -5.78 -11.18 8.85
N SER A 19 -5.76 -10.15 9.68
CA SER A 19 -4.57 -9.72 10.40
C SER A 19 -4.72 -9.94 11.91
N CYS A 20 -3.71 -10.57 12.53
CA CYS A 20 -3.69 -10.90 13.96
C CYS A 20 -3.18 -9.76 14.86
N GLY A 21 -2.52 -8.74 14.30
CA GLY A 21 -1.98 -7.59 15.05
C GLY A 21 -0.45 -7.48 15.04
N CYS A 22 0.27 -8.47 14.49
CA CYS A 22 1.74 -8.49 14.43
C CYS A 22 2.31 -8.06 13.07
N PHE A 23 1.54 -7.33 12.27
CA PHE A 23 1.99 -6.87 10.96
C PHE A 23 3.05 -5.77 11.09
N GLU A 24 4.05 -5.84 10.23
CA GLU A 24 5.12 -4.83 10.18
C GLU A 24 4.66 -3.59 9.40
N VAL A 25 3.78 -3.81 8.41
CA VAL A 25 3.31 -2.83 7.44
C VAL A 25 1.82 -2.97 7.25
N ILE A 26 1.14 -1.84 7.07
CA ILE A 26 -0.26 -1.76 6.67
C ILE A 26 -0.31 -1.20 5.26
N VAL A 27 -1.02 -1.91 4.41
CA VAL A 27 -1.46 -1.48 3.09
C VAL A 27 -2.85 -0.91 3.26
N ALA A 28 -3.06 0.34 2.87
CA ALA A 28 -4.33 1.05 2.97
C ALA A 28 -4.69 1.67 1.62
N MET A 29 -5.97 1.66 1.31
CA MET A 29 -6.54 2.26 0.10
C MET A 29 -7.80 3.04 0.49
N THR A 30 -8.05 4.14 -0.19
CA THR A 30 -9.35 4.79 -0.23
C THR A 30 -9.90 4.78 -1.67
N VAL A 31 -11.23 4.79 -1.78
CA VAL A 31 -11.93 4.76 -3.08
C VAL A 31 -11.57 5.97 -3.94
N ASP A 32 -11.34 7.12 -3.29
CA ASP A 32 -11.12 8.39 -3.97
C ASP A 32 -9.74 8.47 -4.66
N MET A 33 -8.74 7.72 -4.18
CA MET A 33 -7.36 7.80 -4.69
C MET A 33 -7.07 6.78 -5.79
N GLN A 34 -7.79 5.65 -5.81
CA GLN A 34 -7.53 4.50 -6.69
C GLN A 34 -6.07 4.00 -6.64
N ALA A 35 -5.38 4.32 -5.55
CA ALA A 35 -4.00 3.98 -5.27
C ALA A 35 -3.85 3.56 -3.81
N VAL A 36 -2.66 3.06 -3.50
CA VAL A 36 -2.36 2.38 -2.25
C VAL A 36 -1.31 3.15 -1.48
N VAL A 37 -1.55 3.33 -0.20
CA VAL A 37 -0.63 3.90 0.78
C VAL A 37 -0.09 2.76 1.63
N VAL A 38 1.24 2.70 1.76
CA VAL A 38 1.94 1.68 2.54
C VAL A 38 2.60 2.35 3.73
N VAL A 39 2.29 1.94 4.96
CA VAL A 39 2.85 2.54 6.18
C VAL A 39 3.34 1.45 7.12
N ASP A 40 4.55 1.56 7.64
CA ASP A 40 5.08 0.62 8.63
C ASP A 40 4.93 1.11 10.06
N ARG A 41 5.10 0.17 10.99
CA ARG A 41 4.91 0.40 12.43
C ARG A 41 5.84 1.44 13.05
N ASP A 42 6.97 1.73 12.39
CA ASP A 42 7.96 2.68 12.86
C ASP A 42 7.59 4.13 12.49
N HIS A 43 6.62 4.31 11.58
CA HIS A 43 6.09 5.61 11.20
C HIS A 43 5.00 6.11 12.17
N SER A 44 5.19 7.28 12.77
CA SER A 44 4.27 7.88 13.75
C SER A 44 3.46 9.08 13.23
N GLY A 45 3.72 9.49 11.98
CA GLY A 45 3.07 10.59 11.30
C GLY A 45 1.66 10.27 10.80
N MET A 46 1.04 11.27 10.19
CA MET A 46 -0.22 11.11 9.47
C MET A 46 0.07 10.51 8.09
N THR A 47 -0.85 9.69 7.62
CA THR A 47 -0.79 9.16 6.26
C THR A 47 -1.87 9.84 5.41
N PRO A 48 -1.72 9.85 4.07
CA PRO A 48 -2.72 10.41 3.16
C PRO A 48 -4.13 9.81 3.30
N VAL A 49 -4.28 8.63 3.91
CA VAL A 49 -5.60 8.05 4.24
C VAL A 49 -6.26 8.66 5.48
N GLY A 50 -5.67 9.72 6.05
CA GLY A 50 -6.22 10.46 7.19
C GLY A 50 -6.08 9.75 8.54
N MET A 51 -5.21 8.74 8.63
CA MET A 51 -5.02 7.95 9.85
C MET A 51 -3.54 7.67 10.12
N LYS A 52 -3.18 7.50 11.39
CA LYS A 52 -1.86 6.99 11.78
C LYS A 52 -1.80 5.47 11.68
N PHE A 53 -0.60 4.91 11.67
CA PHE A 53 -0.40 3.45 11.73
C PHE A 53 -1.17 2.81 12.90
N SER A 54 -1.11 3.40 14.10
CA SER A 54 -1.79 2.87 15.29
C SER A 54 -3.32 2.82 15.16
N SER A 55 -3.90 3.84 14.52
CA SER A 55 -5.34 3.89 14.23
C SER A 55 -5.73 2.85 13.18
N LEU A 56 -4.94 2.73 12.11
CA LEU A 56 -5.15 1.71 11.07
C LEU A 56 -5.02 0.29 11.65
N ALA A 57 -4.01 0.06 12.50
CA ALA A 57 -3.79 -1.22 13.17
C ALA A 57 -5.00 -1.62 14.03
N GLY A 58 -5.61 -0.66 14.72
CA GLY A 58 -6.83 -0.87 15.50
C GLY A 58 -8.04 -1.24 14.63
N SER A 59 -8.15 -0.66 13.43
CA SER A 59 -9.25 -0.91 12.49
C SER A 59 -9.15 -2.27 11.77
N ILE A 60 -7.93 -2.74 11.46
CA ILE A 60 -7.71 -4.01 10.72
C ILE A 60 -7.43 -5.20 11.64
N GLY A 61 -7.06 -4.94 12.89
CA GLY A 61 -6.75 -5.97 13.87
C GLY A 61 -7.98 -6.80 14.28
N GLY A 62 -7.72 -7.93 14.95
CA GLY A 62 -8.78 -8.76 15.53
C GLY A 62 -9.39 -9.79 14.58
N GLY A 63 -8.70 -10.16 13.50
CA GLY A 63 -9.09 -11.30 12.64
C GLY A 63 -10.32 -11.02 11.77
N ARG A 64 -10.56 -9.75 11.42
CA ARG A 64 -11.63 -9.31 10.51
C ARG A 64 -11.08 -9.10 9.10
N GLN A 65 -11.88 -9.41 8.08
CA GLN A 65 -11.57 -9.03 6.70
C GLN A 65 -12.04 -7.60 6.48
N THR A 66 -11.11 -6.73 6.10
CA THR A 66 -11.39 -5.32 5.83
C THR A 66 -10.96 -5.04 4.39
N PRO A 67 -11.87 -5.09 3.40
CA PRO A 67 -11.55 -4.75 2.02
C PRO A 67 -10.86 -3.38 1.92
N GLY A 68 -9.83 -3.27 1.09
CA GLY A 68 -9.02 -2.06 0.98
C GLY A 68 -7.91 -1.92 2.03
N PHE A 69 -7.84 -2.80 3.02
CA PHE A 69 -6.80 -2.78 4.04
C PHE A 69 -6.20 -4.16 4.32
N MET A 70 -4.88 -4.24 4.42
CA MET A 70 -4.18 -5.51 4.70
C MET A 70 -2.90 -5.28 5.51
N GLY A 71 -2.72 -6.05 6.58
CA GLY A 71 -1.45 -6.12 7.30
C GLY A 71 -0.51 -7.12 6.64
N ILE A 72 0.73 -6.71 6.35
CA ILE A 72 1.76 -7.51 5.67
C ILE A 72 3.13 -7.39 6.37
N GLY A 73 4.08 -8.22 5.96
CA GLY A 73 5.51 -8.05 6.30
C GLY A 73 6.24 -7.17 5.29
N LYS A 74 7.33 -6.50 5.69
CA LYS A 74 8.09 -5.56 4.84
C LYS A 74 8.56 -6.22 3.52
N LYS A 75 9.00 -7.48 3.60
CA LYS A 75 9.47 -8.26 2.43
C LYS A 75 8.38 -8.58 1.41
N TYR A 76 7.10 -8.53 1.80
CA TYR A 76 6.03 -8.86 0.87
C TYR A 76 5.83 -7.76 -0.18
N ILE A 77 6.21 -6.51 0.11
CA ILE A 77 6.06 -5.37 -0.81
C ILE A 77 6.79 -5.62 -2.14
N THR A 78 7.98 -6.23 -2.09
CA THR A 78 8.82 -6.47 -3.29
C THR A 78 8.55 -7.82 -3.96
N SER A 79 7.57 -8.58 -3.46
CA SER A 79 7.18 -9.86 -4.04
C SER A 79 6.46 -9.67 -5.38
N GLU A 80 6.69 -10.56 -6.34
CA GLU A 80 5.91 -10.63 -7.58
C GLU A 80 4.41 -10.84 -7.35
N LYS A 81 4.07 -11.40 -6.19
CA LYS A 81 2.70 -11.72 -5.77
C LYS A 81 2.01 -10.58 -5.02
N PHE A 82 2.74 -9.51 -4.70
CA PHE A 82 2.17 -8.35 -4.04
C PHE A 82 1.06 -7.76 -4.91
N MET A 83 -0.18 -7.82 -4.42
CA MET A 83 -1.38 -7.26 -5.08
C MET A 83 -1.45 -7.54 -6.58
N SER A 84 -1.02 -8.73 -7.03
CA SER A 84 -0.84 -9.01 -8.45
C SER A 84 -2.17 -9.01 -9.22
N ALA A 85 -3.29 -9.19 -8.53
CA ALA A 85 -4.63 -9.05 -9.12
C ALA A 85 -5.00 -7.58 -9.38
N GLU A 86 -4.44 -6.64 -8.61
CA GLU A 86 -4.70 -5.20 -8.68
C GLU A 86 -3.62 -4.41 -9.44
N GLY A 87 -2.60 -5.10 -9.96
CA GLY A 87 -1.48 -4.49 -10.68
C GLY A 87 -0.24 -4.17 -9.82
N GLY A 88 -0.21 -4.70 -8.60
CA GLY A 88 0.98 -4.81 -7.76
C GLY A 88 1.60 -3.50 -7.34
N ILE A 89 2.93 -3.42 -7.36
CA ILE A 89 3.68 -2.27 -6.82
C ILE A 89 3.38 -0.96 -7.56
N ALA A 90 2.88 -1.02 -8.81
CA ALA A 90 2.47 0.15 -9.58
C ALA A 90 1.29 0.92 -8.93
N ARG A 91 0.56 0.28 -8.00
CA ARG A 91 -0.50 0.92 -7.22
C ARG A 91 -0.01 1.69 -6.01
N ILE A 92 1.23 1.48 -5.56
CA ILE A 92 1.75 2.18 -4.39
C ILE A 92 1.98 3.63 -4.78
N ALA A 93 1.31 4.57 -4.12
CA ALA A 93 1.46 6.00 -4.36
C ALA A 93 2.16 6.73 -3.21
N CYS A 94 2.14 6.17 -1.99
CA CYS A 94 2.82 6.75 -0.84
C CYS A 94 3.47 5.68 0.03
N MET A 95 4.69 5.97 0.49
CA MET A 95 5.47 5.11 1.37
C MET A 95 6.41 5.95 2.24
N PRO A 96 6.52 5.72 3.56
CA PRO A 96 7.48 6.41 4.39
C PRO A 96 8.91 6.33 3.86
N ARG A 97 9.66 7.42 3.97
CA ARG A 97 11.02 7.51 3.41
C ARG A 97 11.96 6.44 3.95
N HIS A 98 11.91 6.15 5.24
CA HIS A 98 12.76 5.10 5.81
C HIS A 98 12.38 3.70 5.30
N LEU A 99 11.08 3.45 5.04
CA LEU A 99 10.64 2.18 4.47
C LEU A 99 11.13 2.05 3.02
N LYS A 100 11.04 3.13 2.24
CA LYS A 100 11.64 3.23 0.90
C LYS A 100 13.12 2.86 0.92
N GLU A 101 13.89 3.43 1.85
CA GLU A 101 15.32 3.15 2.01
C GLU A 101 15.62 1.68 2.35
N VAL A 102 14.82 1.08 3.26
CA VAL A 102 14.98 -0.32 3.67
C VAL A 102 14.78 -1.30 2.52
N ILE A 103 13.80 -1.06 1.63
CA ILE A 103 13.48 -1.97 0.53
C ILE A 103 14.04 -1.53 -0.82
N ALA A 104 14.80 -0.43 -0.88
CA ALA A 104 15.19 0.25 -2.12
C ALA A 104 15.84 -0.67 -3.16
N ALA A 105 16.75 -1.56 -2.72
CA ALA A 105 17.47 -2.46 -3.62
C ALA A 105 16.52 -3.46 -4.31
N ASP A 106 15.70 -4.16 -3.52
CA ASP A 106 14.75 -5.15 -4.03
C ASP A 106 13.60 -4.48 -4.80
N PHE A 107 13.15 -3.31 -4.35
CA PHE A 107 12.07 -2.56 -4.98
C PHE A 107 12.47 -2.03 -6.35
N ARG A 108 13.65 -1.42 -6.49
CA ARG A 108 14.14 -0.94 -7.79
C ARG A 108 14.32 -2.08 -8.79
N LYS A 109 14.83 -3.23 -8.34
CA LYS A 109 14.89 -4.41 -9.19
C LYS A 109 13.50 -4.81 -9.68
N ARG A 110 12.50 -4.84 -8.77
CA ARG A 110 11.13 -5.15 -9.14
C ARG A 110 10.53 -4.12 -10.11
N CYS A 111 10.87 -2.84 -9.95
CA CYS A 111 10.51 -1.77 -10.88
C CYS A 111 11.05 -2.01 -12.29
N GLU A 112 12.31 -2.44 -12.41
CA GLU A 112 12.90 -2.84 -13.69
C GLU A 112 12.16 -4.05 -14.29
N ASP A 113 11.87 -5.08 -13.48
CA ASP A 113 11.17 -6.30 -13.92
C ASP A 113 9.76 -6.03 -14.48
N ILE A 114 9.08 -4.96 -14.03
CA ILE A 114 7.77 -4.55 -14.55
C ILE A 114 7.83 -3.44 -15.59
N GLY A 115 9.03 -2.98 -15.97
CA GLY A 115 9.21 -1.90 -16.94
C GLY A 115 8.85 -0.50 -16.44
N LEU A 116 8.86 -0.28 -15.12
CA LEU A 116 8.61 1.02 -14.47
C LEU A 116 9.81 1.47 -13.61
N PRO A 117 11.02 1.64 -14.18
CA PRO A 117 12.25 1.88 -13.42
C PRO A 117 12.23 3.16 -12.55
N ASP A 118 11.42 4.14 -12.93
CA ASP A 118 11.22 5.44 -12.28
C ASP A 118 10.12 5.42 -11.20
N LEU A 119 9.41 4.30 -11.01
CA LEU A 119 8.28 4.22 -10.07
C LEU A 119 8.66 4.63 -8.64
N MET A 120 9.86 4.26 -8.16
CA MET A 120 10.32 4.59 -6.82
C MET A 120 10.32 6.11 -6.55
N ASP A 121 10.65 6.90 -7.57
CA ASP A 121 10.75 8.36 -7.48
C ASP A 121 9.37 9.02 -7.60
N LYS A 122 8.40 8.33 -8.20
CA LYS A 122 7.00 8.78 -8.31
C LYS A 122 6.18 8.53 -7.04
N ILE A 123 6.61 7.62 -6.18
CA ILE A 123 5.95 7.35 -4.90
C ILE A 123 6.20 8.52 -3.95
N ALA A 124 5.16 9.12 -3.38
CA ALA A 124 5.28 10.16 -2.36
C ALA A 124 5.80 9.59 -1.04
N ASP A 125 6.27 10.45 -0.16
CA ASP A 125 6.57 10.17 1.25
C ASP A 125 6.15 11.36 2.12
N GLU A 126 6.39 11.27 3.42
CA GLU A 126 6.05 12.32 4.38
C GLU A 126 6.73 13.67 4.10
N THR A 127 7.80 13.71 3.29
CA THR A 127 8.45 14.97 2.89
C THR A 127 7.76 15.65 1.71
N VAL A 128 6.91 14.91 1.00
CA VAL A 128 6.08 15.41 -0.12
C VAL A 128 4.69 15.82 0.39
N THR A 129 4.01 14.93 1.11
CA THR A 129 2.64 15.16 1.60
C THR A 129 2.25 14.16 2.68
N GLU A 130 1.36 14.60 3.59
CA GLU A 130 0.75 13.76 4.63
C GLU A 130 -0.77 13.65 4.48
N ASP A 131 -1.36 14.23 3.43
CA ASP A 131 -2.79 14.32 3.22
C ASP A 131 -3.22 13.86 1.82
N ALA A 132 -4.53 13.66 1.66
CA ALA A 132 -5.10 13.11 0.44
C ALA A 132 -4.97 14.04 -0.77
N GLU A 133 -5.15 15.34 -0.56
CA GLU A 133 -5.16 16.35 -1.62
C GLU A 133 -3.75 16.52 -2.19
N GLY A 134 -2.75 16.63 -1.32
CA GLY A 134 -1.34 16.70 -1.70
C GLY A 134 -0.86 15.42 -2.38
N LEU A 135 -1.32 14.24 -1.94
CA LEU A 135 -0.99 12.98 -2.64
C LEU A 135 -1.53 12.97 -4.07
N MET A 136 -2.79 13.36 -4.26
CA MET A 136 -3.41 13.40 -5.60
C MET A 136 -2.73 14.43 -6.50
N ALA A 137 -2.38 15.61 -5.96
CA ALA A 137 -1.64 16.63 -6.70
C ALA A 137 -0.25 16.13 -7.14
N TRP A 138 0.49 15.49 -6.23
CA TRP A 138 1.79 14.90 -6.54
C TRP A 138 1.67 13.81 -7.61
N MET A 139 0.72 12.88 -7.45
CA MET A 139 0.50 11.81 -8.43
C MET A 139 0.22 12.36 -9.83
N ALA A 140 -0.53 13.47 -9.94
CA ALA A 140 -0.80 14.11 -11.21
C ALA A 140 0.47 14.78 -11.79
N GLU A 141 1.27 15.46 -10.95
CA GLU A 141 2.52 16.12 -11.35
C GLU A 141 3.54 15.13 -11.92
N VAL A 142 3.69 13.96 -11.29
CA VAL A 142 4.67 12.94 -11.69
C VAL A 142 4.10 11.90 -12.66
N GLU A 143 2.87 12.09 -13.12
CA GLU A 143 2.13 11.15 -13.97
C GLU A 143 2.21 9.72 -13.43
N HIS A 144 1.78 9.54 -12.17
CA HIS A 144 1.88 8.28 -11.46
C HIS A 144 1.09 7.18 -12.19
N PRO A 145 1.66 5.97 -12.40
CA PRO A 145 1.02 4.93 -13.22
C PRO A 145 -0.36 4.51 -12.71
N ALA A 146 -0.57 4.51 -11.39
CA ALA A 146 -1.87 4.22 -10.78
C ALA A 146 -3.04 5.06 -11.33
N LEU A 147 -2.80 6.28 -11.82
CA LEU A 147 -3.84 7.16 -12.40
C LEU A 147 -4.37 6.65 -13.75
N PHE A 148 -3.60 5.81 -14.45
CA PHE A 148 -3.93 5.31 -15.79
C PHE A 148 -4.31 3.82 -15.80
N MET A 149 -4.35 3.20 -14.63
CA MET A 149 -4.74 1.79 -14.48
C MET A 149 -6.25 1.66 -14.29
N ASP A 150 -6.79 0.49 -14.59
CA ASP A 150 -8.22 0.22 -14.40
C ASP A 150 -8.66 0.54 -12.95
N PRO A 151 -9.86 1.08 -12.74
CA PRO A 151 -10.41 1.26 -11.40
C PRO A 151 -10.36 -0.03 -10.57
N LEU A 152 -10.04 0.11 -9.28
CA LEU A 152 -9.99 -1.03 -8.35
C LEU A 152 -11.38 -1.51 -7.89
N LEU A 153 -12.44 -0.84 -8.37
CA LEU A 153 -13.86 -1.08 -8.12
C LEU A 153 -14.66 -1.01 -9.42
#